data_AF-A0A3L7NZ43-F1
#
_entry.id   AF-A0A3L7NZ43-F1
#
_cell.length_a   1.000
_cell.length_b   1.000
_cell.length_c   1.000
_cell.angle_alpha   90.00
_cell.angle_beta   90.00
_cell.angle_gamma   90.00
#
_symmetry.space_group_name_H-M   'P 1'
#
loop_
_entity.id
_entity.type
_entity.pdbx_description
1 polymer ?
#
loop_
_entity_poly.entity_id
_entity_poly.type
_entity_poly.pdbx_seq_one_letter_code
_entity_poly.pdbx_strand_id
1 'polypeptide(L)'
;AAVSMLCLIFVGPVVALCSGWVTTPALIMAIGSLLLSLGTARMMGFPIAVGLLYPWAVLVLGFIILRSMVLTLRQGGVRWRDTFYSLADLRKARLLDGASKL
;
A
#
# COMPACT_ATOMS: atom_id res chain seq x y z
N ALA A 1 -2.56 -7.17 -3.97
CA ALA A 1 -2.75 -6.56 -5.31
C ALA A 1 -2.43 -5.06 -5.29
N ALA A 2 -3.24 -4.21 -4.65
CA ALA A 2 -3.05 -2.74 -4.69
C ALA A 2 -1.70 -2.25 -4.14
N VAL A 3 -1.29 -2.69 -2.94
CA VAL A 3 0.01 -2.30 -2.35
C VAL A 3 1.18 -2.72 -3.24
N SER A 4 1.13 -3.96 -3.75
CA SER A 4 2.13 -4.49 -4.68
C SER A 4 2.23 -3.64 -5.95
N MET A 5 1.08 -3.23 -6.52
CA MET A 5 1.02 -2.36 -7.70
C MET A 5 1.62 -0.98 -7.42
N LEU A 6 1.29 -0.37 -6.27
CA LEU A 6 1.86 0.92 -5.86
C LEU A 6 3.38 0.83 -5.68
N CYS A 7 3.88 -0.24 -5.03
CA CYS A 7 5.31 -0.47 -4.89
C CYS A 7 5.99 -0.61 -6.26
N LEU A 8 5.42 -1.38 -7.19
CA LEU A 8 5.99 -1.55 -8.53
C LEU A 8 6.05 -0.24 -9.31
N ILE A 9 5.04 0.63 -9.19
CA ILE A 9 4.96 1.88 -9.95
C ILE A 9 5.83 2.98 -9.34
N PHE A 10 5.83 3.15 -8.01
CA PHE A 10 6.46 4.30 -7.36
C PHE A 10 7.78 3.99 -6.67
N VAL A 11 8.01 2.74 -6.24
CA VAL A 11 9.25 2.33 -5.57
C VAL A 11 10.18 1.62 -6.55
N GLY A 12 9.65 0.74 -7.40
CA GLY A 12 10.40 -0.03 -8.39
C GLY A 12 11.36 0.79 -9.24
N PRO A 13 10.92 1.91 -9.85
CA PRO A 13 11.80 2.74 -10.67
C PRO A 13 12.92 3.39 -9.86
N VAL A 14 12.64 3.84 -8.63
CA VAL A 14 13.66 4.44 -7.74
C VAL A 14 14.74 3.40 -7.40
N VAL A 15 14.31 2.17 -7.06
CA VAL A 15 15.24 1.06 -6.78
C VAL A 15 16.07 0.70 -8.00
N ALA A 16 15.47 0.64 -9.20
CA ALA A 16 16.18 0.35 -10.44
C ALA A 16 17.25 1.41 -10.78
N LEU A 17 16.97 2.68 -10.51
CA LEU A 17 17.96 3.75 -10.66
C LEU A 17 19.09 3.63 -9.63
N CYS A 18 18.77 3.36 -8.37
CA CYS A 18 19.77 3.19 -7.31
C CYS A 18 20.64 1.93 -7.47
N SER A 19 20.15 0.88 -8.14
CA SER A 19 20.90 -0.35 -8.38
C SER A 19 21.87 -0.29 -9.57
N GLY A 20 21.92 0.83 -10.29
CA GLY A 20 22.73 1.00 -11.50
C GLY A 20 22.11 0.38 -12.76
N TRP A 21 20.89 -0.17 -12.66
CA TRP A 21 20.13 -0.72 -13.80
C TRP A 21 19.41 0.40 -14.55
N VAL A 22 20.18 1.38 -15.00
CA VAL A 22 19.69 2.57 -15.70
C VAL A 22 19.44 2.22 -17.16
N THR A 23 18.34 1.52 -17.39
CA THR A 23 17.83 1.23 -18.74
C THR A 23 16.85 2.33 -19.17
N THR A 24 16.69 2.53 -20.48
CA THR A 24 15.70 3.49 -21.02
C THR A 24 14.29 3.28 -20.45
N PRO A 25 13.76 2.04 -20.34
CA PRO A 25 12.46 1.81 -19.71
C PRO A 25 12.42 2.22 -18.23
N ALA A 26 13.48 1.95 -17.46
CA ALA A 26 13.55 2.34 -16.05
C ALA A 26 13.51 3.86 -15.86
N LEU A 27 14.21 4.61 -16.73
CA LEU A 27 14.17 6.08 -16.73
C LEU A 27 12.77 6.61 -17.07
N ILE A 28 12.11 6.06 -18.09
CA ILE A 28 10.74 6.45 -18.47
C ILE A 28 9.78 6.22 -17.31
N MET A 29 9.86 5.06 -16.65
CA MET A 29 9.00 4.76 -15.50
C MET A 29 9.29 5.64 -14.29
N ALA A 30 10.56 5.97 -14.02
CA ALA A 30 10.95 6.83 -12.92
C ALA A 30 10.44 8.27 -13.13
N ILE A 31 10.63 8.81 -14.33
CA ILE A 31 10.14 10.15 -14.69
C ILE A 31 8.61 10.16 -14.67
N GLY A 32 7.95 9.16 -15.27
CA GLY A 32 6.50 9.07 -15.32
C GLY A 32 5.84 8.99 -13.93
N SER A 33 6.39 8.15 -13.04
CA SER A 33 5.90 8.03 -11.66
C SER A 33 6.15 9.29 -10.83
N LEU A 34 7.26 10.00 -11.05
CA LEU A 34 7.53 11.29 -10.44
C LEU A 34 6.57 12.38 -10.93
N LEU A 35 6.35 12.49 -12.24
CA LEU A 35 5.41 13.46 -12.80
C LEU A 35 3.98 13.20 -12.33
N LEU A 36 3.57 11.94 -12.24
CA LEU A 36 2.26 11.56 -11.72
C LEU A 36 2.08 11.96 -10.23
N SER A 37 3.08 11.70 -9.39
CA SER A 37 3.03 12.05 -7.96
C SER A 37 3.10 13.56 -7.73
N LEU A 38 3.92 14.29 -8.49
CA LEU A 38 3.98 15.76 -8.44
C LEU A 38 2.69 16.40 -8.97
N GLY A 39 2.17 15.89 -10.08
CA GLY A 39 0.92 16.35 -10.68
C GLY A 39 -0.26 16.18 -9.72
N THR A 40 -0.39 15.02 -9.09
CA THR A 40 -1.45 14.77 -8.09
C THR A 40 -1.29 15.66 -6.86
N ALA A 41 -0.07 15.82 -6.32
CA ALA A 41 0.19 16.77 -5.23
C ALA A 41 -0.24 18.19 -5.60
N ARG A 42 0.10 18.64 -6.82
CA ARG A 42 -0.24 19.97 -7.31
C ARG A 42 -1.74 20.16 -7.52
N MET A 43 -2.44 19.14 -8.02
CA MET A 43 -3.89 19.14 -8.22
C MET A 43 -4.65 19.16 -6.89
N MET A 44 -4.15 18.45 -5.88
CA MET A 44 -4.73 18.42 -4.53
C MET A 44 -4.34 19.63 -3.66
N GLY A 45 -3.51 20.55 -4.17
CA GLY A 45 -3.04 21.72 -3.42
C GLY A 45 -2.03 21.38 -2.32
N PHE A 46 -1.40 20.20 -2.37
CA PHE A 46 -0.35 19.81 -1.44
C PHE A 46 1.00 20.42 -1.81
N PRO A 47 1.91 20.60 -0.83
CA PRO A 47 3.29 20.98 -1.08
C PRO A 47 3.98 19.99 -2.03
N ILE A 48 4.85 20.50 -2.91
CA ILE A 48 5.65 19.68 -3.86
C ILE A 48 6.43 18.57 -3.13
N ALA A 49 6.90 18.84 -1.92
CA ALA A 49 7.59 17.88 -1.07
C ALA A 49 6.77 16.59 -0.84
N VAL A 50 5.43 16.68 -0.77
CA VAL A 50 4.53 15.52 -0.61
C VAL A 50 4.59 14.62 -1.85
N GLY A 51 4.60 15.21 -3.05
CA GLY A 51 4.74 14.46 -4.29
C GLY A 51 6.13 13.82 -4.41
N LEU A 52 7.19 14.55 -4.04
CA LEU A 52 8.56 14.03 -4.07
C LEU A 52 8.78 12.87 -3.09
N LEU A 53 8.17 12.95 -1.90
CA LEU A 53 8.26 11.91 -0.86
C LEU A 53 7.22 10.80 -1.04
N TYR A 54 6.45 10.80 -2.12
CA TYR A 54 5.41 9.81 -2.35
C TYR A 54 5.94 8.35 -2.40
N PRO A 55 7.09 8.04 -3.04
CA PRO A 55 7.66 6.69 -2.97
C PRO A 55 7.91 6.21 -1.53
N TRP A 56 8.33 7.12 -0.66
CA TRP A 56 8.52 6.82 0.76
C TRP A 56 7.19 6.57 1.47
N ALA A 57 6.17 7.38 1.20
CA ALA A 57 4.82 7.18 1.74
C ALA A 57 4.24 5.80 1.34
N VAL A 58 4.46 5.35 0.11
CA VAL A 58 4.04 4.02 -0.37
C VAL A 58 4.72 2.90 0.44
N LEU A 59 6.02 3.01 0.70
CA LEU A 59 6.75 2.04 1.53
C LEU A 59 6.20 1.97 2.96
N VAL A 60 6.01 3.13 3.59
CA VAL A 60 5.48 3.22 4.96
C VAL A 60 4.07 2.64 5.04
N LEU A 61 3.18 3.00 4.11
CA LEU A 61 1.83 2.46 4.03
C LEU A 61 1.85 0.93 3.84
N GLY A 62 2.68 0.44 2.93
CA GLY A 62 2.84 -0.99 2.69
C GLY A 62 3.30 -1.73 3.94
N PHE A 63 4.27 -1.19 4.67
CA PHE A 63 4.72 -1.74 5.94
C PHE A 63 3.61 -1.74 7.00
N ILE A 64 2.87 -0.65 7.16
CA ILE A 64 1.76 -0.55 8.13
C ILE A 64 0.69 -1.62 7.83
N ILE A 65 0.30 -1.78 6.57
CA ILE A 65 -0.71 -2.77 6.16
C ILE A 65 -0.20 -4.19 6.43
N LEU A 66 1.02 -4.50 5.98
CA LEU A 66 1.61 -5.83 6.18
C LEU A 66 1.78 -6.15 7.68
N ARG A 67 2.30 -5.20 8.45
CA ARG A 67 2.47 -5.36 9.90
C ARG A 67 1.14 -5.59 10.59
N SER A 68 0.11 -4.81 10.25
CA SER A 68 -1.25 -4.97 10.80
C SER A 68 -1.82 -6.35 10.49
N MET A 69 -1.70 -6.79 9.23
CA MET A 69 -2.13 -8.13 8.80
C MET A 69 -1.40 -9.23 9.58
N VAL A 70 -0.06 -9.18 9.61
CA VAL A 70 0.77 -10.18 10.31
C VAL A 70 0.41 -10.23 11.79
N LEU A 71 0.27 -9.08 12.44
CA LEU A 71 -0.09 -9.01 13.85
C LEU A 71 -1.47 -9.64 14.11
N THR A 72 -2.46 -9.31 13.28
CA THR A 72 -3.82 -9.87 13.36
C THR A 72 -3.82 -11.39 13.22
N LEU A 73 -3.08 -11.91 12.23
CA LEU A 73 -2.98 -13.35 12.00
C LEU A 73 -2.28 -14.07 13.15
N ARG A 74 -1.21 -13.47 13.69
CA ARG A 74 -0.47 -14.03 14.84
C ARG A 74 -1.27 -13.98 16.14
N GLN A 75 -2.08 -12.96 16.35
CA GLN A 75 -2.93 -12.80 17.54
C GLN A 75 -4.23 -13.59 17.46
N GLY A 76 -4.57 -14.13 16.28
CA GLY A 76 -5.83 -14.84 16.07
C GLY A 76 -7.07 -13.94 16.06
N GLY A 77 -6.90 -12.62 15.94
CA GLY A 77 -7.98 -11.64 16.04
C GLY A 77 -7.49 -10.20 16.08
N VAL A 78 -8.43 -9.25 16.15
CA VAL A 78 -8.17 -7.81 16.25
C VAL A 78 -8.87 -7.26 17.48
N ARG A 79 -8.18 -6.45 18.28
CA ARG A 79 -8.80 -5.66 19.35
C ARG A 79 -9.23 -4.30 18.81
N TRP A 80 -10.50 -3.96 18.96
CA TRP A 80 -11.06 -2.67 18.54
C TRP A 80 -12.09 -2.19 19.55
N ARG A 81 -11.96 -0.93 20.00
CA ARG A 81 -12.83 -0.32 21.03
C ARG A 81 -13.06 -1.28 22.21
N ASP A 82 -11.95 -1.73 22.78
CA ASP A 82 -11.89 -2.66 23.93
C ASP A 82 -12.46 -4.07 23.72
N THR A 83 -13.02 -4.38 22.55
CA THR A 83 -13.55 -5.69 22.21
C THR A 83 -12.55 -6.50 21.39
N PHE A 84 -12.35 -7.78 21.73
CA PHE A 84 -11.51 -8.70 20.95
C PHE A 84 -12.36 -9.48 19.95
N TYR A 85 -12.12 -9.25 18.65
CA TYR A 85 -12.77 -9.95 17.56
C TYR A 85 -11.87 -11.08 17.06
N SER A 86 -12.25 -12.33 17.36
CA SER A 86 -11.48 -13.49 16.91
C SER A 86 -11.64 -13.73 15.40
N LEU A 87 -10.59 -14.23 14.75
CA LEU A 87 -10.65 -14.62 13.34
C LEU A 87 -11.63 -15.77 13.10
N ALA A 88 -11.86 -16.64 14.09
CA ALA A 88 -12.84 -17.72 13.98
C ALA A 88 -14.27 -17.17 13.89
N ASP A 89 -14.62 -16.23 14.77
CA ASP A 89 -15.94 -15.60 14.78
C ASP A 89 -16.16 -14.76 13.52
N LEU A 90 -15.15 -14.00 13.08
CA LEU A 90 -15.22 -13.21 11.85
C LEU A 90 -15.39 -14.09 10.60
N ARG A 91 -14.72 -15.25 10.53
CA ARG A 91 -14.92 -16.21 9.43
C ARG A 91 -16.31 -16.82 9.47
N LYS A 92 -16.81 -17.19 10.66
CA LYS A 92 -18.16 -17.73 10.83
C LYS A 92 -19.22 -16.72 10.39
N ALA A 93 -19.09 -15.46 10.83
CA ALA A 93 -19.98 -14.38 10.42
C ALA A 93 -20.00 -14.20 8.90
N ARG A 94 -18.82 -14.16 8.24
CA ARG A 94 -18.72 -14.06 6.78
C ARG A 94 -19.42 -15.21 6.04
N LEU A 95 -19.39 -16.43 6.57
CA LEU A 95 -20.05 -17.58 5.97
C LEU A 95 -21.58 -17.51 6.11
N LEU A 96 -22.07 -17.06 7.27
CA LEU A 96 -23.50 -16.86 7.51
C LEU A 96 -24.08 -15.74 6.63
N ASP A 97 -23.35 -14.65 6.44
CA ASP A 97 -23.73 -13.56 5.51
C ASP A 97 -23.76 -14.01 4.04
N GLY A 98 -22.92 -14.96 3.67
CA GLY A 98 -22.95 -15.57 2.34
C GLY A 98 -24.17 -16.48 2.14
N ALA A 99 -24.56 -17.20 3.18
CA ALA A 99 -25.70 -18.11 3.16
C ALA A 99 -27.06 -17.38 3.18
N SER A 100 -27.15 -16.19 3.78
CA SER A 100 -28.38 -15.38 3.78
C SER A 100 -28.67 -14.67 2.46
N LYS A 101 -27.67 -14.57 1.57
CA LYS A 101 -27.80 -13.97 0.24
C LYS A 101 -28.12 -14.98 -0.88
N LEU A 102 -28.29 -16.26 -0.52
CA LEU A 102 -28.70 -17.36 -1.40
C LEU A 102 -30.17 -17.71 -1.13
#